data_AF-A0A1V9Z8Y1-F1
#
_entry.id   AF-A0A1V9Z8Y1-F1
#
_cell.length_a   1.000
_cell.length_b   1.000
_cell.length_c   1.000
_cell.angle_alpha   90.00
_cell.angle_beta   90.00
_cell.angle_gamma   90.00
#
_symmetry.space_group_name_H-M   'P 1'
#
loop_
_entity.id
_entity.type
_entity.pdbx_description
1 polymer ?
#
loop_
_entity_poly.entity_id
_entity_poly.type
_entity_poly.pdbx_seq_one_letter_code
_entity_poly.pdbx_strand_id
1 'polypeptide(L)'
;MEELLPSIPDLLNCNDLPKLSFRCQLASELLRKYPDASSRVVLKSIISKLKLIYDTERSQNLDKFLGNEVVNFFISVLPSIGSVSVTFCDVAEEVVQLLLKLRMQLSHQTSDTLSPNPLLPNLEAVVQNVFAQLVRQTP
;
A
#
# COMPACT_ATOMS: atom_id res chain seq x y z
N MET A 1 -24.60 -6.21 -5.54
CA MET A 1 -23.20 -5.92 -5.91
C MET A 1 -22.72 -4.55 -5.41
N GLU A 2 -23.54 -3.49 -5.48
CA GLU A 2 -23.40 -2.31 -4.59
C GLU A 2 -23.41 -2.71 -3.10
N GLU A 3 -24.06 -3.83 -2.76
CA GLU A 3 -24.09 -4.45 -1.42
C GLU A 3 -22.71 -4.88 -0.87
N LEU A 4 -21.69 -5.04 -1.72
CA LEU A 4 -20.35 -5.47 -1.27
C LEU A 4 -19.48 -4.30 -0.81
N LEU A 5 -19.66 -3.10 -1.37
CA LEU A 5 -18.89 -1.89 -1.03
C LEU A 5 -18.98 -1.50 0.45
N PRO A 6 -20.17 -1.52 1.09
CA PRO A 6 -20.32 -1.28 2.52
C PRO A 6 -19.60 -2.31 3.40
N SER A 7 -19.35 -3.52 2.90
CA SER A 7 -18.68 -4.60 3.64
C SER A 7 -17.15 -4.51 3.54
N ILE A 8 -16.59 -3.69 2.63
CA ILE A 8 -15.15 -3.61 2.41
C ILE A 8 -14.38 -3.15 3.67
N PRO A 9 -14.83 -2.15 4.44
CA PRO A 9 -14.16 -1.78 5.69
C PRO A 9 -14.03 -2.95 6.68
N ASP A 10 -15.06 -3.79 6.81
CA ASP A 10 -15.00 -5.00 7.65
C ASP A 10 -14.03 -6.05 7.08
N LEU A 11 -13.89 -6.11 5.75
CA LEU A 11 -12.88 -6.94 5.10
C LEU A 11 -11.45 -6.45 5.43
N LEU A 12 -11.22 -5.16 5.67
CA LEU A 12 -9.89 -4.65 6.03
C LEU A 12 -9.53 -4.88 7.50
N ASN A 13 -10.49 -5.31 8.33
CA ASN A 13 -10.25 -5.74 9.70
C ASN A 13 -9.65 -7.15 9.76
N CYS A 14 -8.44 -7.29 9.22
CA CYS A 14 -7.66 -8.51 9.23
C CYS A 14 -6.21 -8.19 9.57
N ASN A 15 -5.58 -9.05 10.37
CA ASN A 15 -4.16 -8.94 10.72
C ASN A 15 -3.28 -9.97 9.98
N ASP A 16 -3.91 -10.89 9.24
CA ASP A 16 -3.24 -11.84 8.36
C ASP A 16 -2.88 -11.12 7.04
N LEU A 17 -1.59 -10.85 6.84
CA LEU A 17 -1.10 -10.06 5.70
C LEU A 17 -1.43 -10.68 4.34
N PRO A 18 -1.31 -12.01 4.11
CA PRO A 18 -1.77 -12.63 2.87
C PRO A 18 -3.26 -12.39 2.58
N LYS A 19 -4.14 -12.60 3.58
CA LYS A 19 -5.58 -12.34 3.41
C LYS A 19 -5.85 -10.86 3.18
N LEU A 20 -5.17 -9.98 3.91
CA LEU A 20 -5.34 -8.55 3.75
C LEU A 20 -4.87 -8.09 2.37
N SER A 21 -3.77 -8.65 1.84
CA SER A 21 -3.29 -8.38 0.49
C SER A 21 -4.35 -8.70 -0.56
N PHE A 22 -4.92 -9.91 -0.49
CA PHE A 22 -6.02 -10.30 -1.37
C PHE A 22 -7.22 -9.35 -1.26
N ARG A 23 -7.61 -8.98 -0.04
CA ARG A 23 -8.75 -8.07 0.19
C ARG A 23 -8.50 -6.66 -0.36
N CYS A 24 -7.29 -6.12 -0.20
CA CYS A 24 -6.89 -4.84 -0.79
C CYS A 24 -6.90 -4.89 -2.33
N GLN A 25 -6.42 -5.97 -2.92
CA GLN A 25 -6.45 -6.17 -4.38
C GLN A 25 -7.89 -6.28 -4.89
N LEU A 26 -8.72 -7.10 -4.25
CA LEU A 26 -10.14 -7.24 -4.59
C LEU A 26 -10.88 -5.90 -4.46
N ALA A 27 -10.66 -5.17 -3.38
CA ALA A 27 -11.24 -3.84 -3.21
C ALA A 27 -10.80 -2.91 -4.34
N SER A 28 -9.51 -2.88 -4.69
CA SER A 28 -9.01 -2.05 -5.80
C SER A 28 -9.67 -2.39 -7.13
N GLU A 29 -9.86 -3.68 -7.45
CA GLU A 29 -10.55 -4.11 -8.67
C GLU A 29 -12.03 -3.69 -8.68
N LEU A 30 -12.73 -3.83 -7.54
CA LEU A 30 -14.12 -3.39 -7.41
C LEU A 30 -14.24 -1.88 -7.59
N LEU A 31 -13.35 -1.11 -6.96
CA LEU A 31 -13.33 0.35 -7.04
C LEU A 31 -13.00 0.86 -8.44
N ARG A 32 -12.11 0.16 -9.17
CA ARG A 32 -11.81 0.48 -10.58
C ARG A 32 -13.01 0.24 -11.49
N LYS A 33 -13.75 -0.85 -11.25
CA LYS A 33 -14.88 -1.25 -12.09
C LYS A 33 -16.16 -0.47 -11.77
N TYR A 34 -16.32 -0.04 -10.52
CA TYR A 34 -17.51 0.66 -10.03
C TYR A 34 -17.10 1.90 -9.22
N PRO A 35 -16.66 2.97 -9.90
CA PRO A 35 -16.29 4.21 -9.23
C PRO A 35 -17.54 4.94 -8.75
N ASP A 36 -17.76 5.00 -7.43
CA ASP A 36 -18.81 5.78 -6.80
C ASP A 36 -18.25 6.71 -5.71
N ALA A 37 -19.12 7.51 -5.08
CA ALA A 37 -18.69 8.43 -4.01
C ALA A 37 -18.11 7.71 -2.78
N SER A 38 -18.54 6.47 -2.52
CA SER A 38 -18.03 5.62 -1.43
C SER A 38 -16.64 5.06 -1.73
N SER A 39 -16.27 4.97 -3.02
CA SER A 39 -14.95 4.48 -3.45
C SER A 39 -13.79 5.26 -2.84
N ARG A 40 -13.94 6.58 -2.72
CA ARG A 40 -12.95 7.46 -2.06
C ARG A 40 -12.77 7.11 -0.58
N VAL A 41 -13.86 6.85 0.14
CA VAL A 41 -13.84 6.52 1.57
C VAL A 41 -13.15 5.17 1.79
N VAL A 42 -13.46 4.18 0.95
CA VAL A 42 -12.84 2.86 1.01
C VAL A 42 -11.33 2.94 0.73
N LEU A 43 -10.90 3.68 -0.30
CA LEU A 43 -9.47 3.86 -0.58
C LEU A 43 -8.72 4.51 0.58
N LYS A 44 -9.30 5.55 1.20
CA LYS A 44 -8.71 6.16 2.40
C LYS A 44 -8.58 5.18 3.54
N SER A 45 -9.57 4.31 3.75
CA SER A 45 -9.48 3.25 4.75
C SER A 45 -8.35 2.26 4.46
N ILE A 46 -8.20 1.84 3.20
CA ILE A 46 -7.10 0.96 2.79
C ILE A 46 -5.74 1.63 3.04
N ILE A 47 -5.57 2.89 2.62
CA ILE A 47 -4.32 3.63 2.81
C ILE A 47 -4.01 3.83 4.30
N SER A 48 -5.02 4.12 5.11
CA SER A 48 -4.88 4.22 6.57
C SER A 48 -4.39 2.91 7.17
N LYS A 49 -4.92 1.77 6.70
CA LYS A 49 -4.47 0.43 7.13
C LYS A 49 -3.04 0.14 6.68
N LEU A 50 -2.65 0.50 5.45
CA LEU A 50 -1.27 0.38 4.95
C LEU A 50 -0.28 1.20 5.80
N LYS A 51 -0.62 2.46 6.10
CA LYS A 51 0.17 3.33 6.98
C LYS A 51 0.31 2.72 8.38
N LEU A 52 -0.79 2.20 8.95
CA LEU A 52 -0.78 1.54 10.25
C LEU A 52 0.14 0.31 10.27
N ILE A 53 0.12 -0.54 9.23
CA ILE A 53 1.00 -1.71 9.13
C ILE A 53 2.47 -1.27 9.11
N TYR A 54 2.80 -0.26 8.29
CA TYR A 54 4.15 0.30 8.25
C TYR A 54 4.59 0.84 9.61
N ASP A 55 3.77 1.68 10.25
CA ASP A 55 4.11 2.32 11.52
C ASP A 55 4.20 1.28 12.66
N THR A 56 3.33 0.26 12.65
CA THR A 56 3.34 -0.84 13.63
C THR A 56 4.62 -1.66 13.52
N GLU A 57 4.97 -2.10 12.31
CA GLU A 57 6.19 -2.88 12.06
C GLU A 57 7.43 -2.10 12.52
N ARG A 58 7.51 -0.81 12.15
CA ARG A 58 8.62 0.05 12.57
C ARG A 58 8.69 0.28 14.07
N SER A 59 7.57 0.26 14.78
CA SER A 59 7.52 0.44 16.23
C SER A 59 7.89 -0.81 17.01
N GLN A 60 7.62 -1.99 16.45
CA GLN A 60 7.85 -3.29 17.11
C GLN A 60 9.23 -3.86 16.81
N ASN A 61 9.83 -3.52 15.67
CA ASN A 61 11.14 -4.00 15.30
C ASN A 61 12.25 -3.13 15.90
N LEU A 62 13.22 -3.74 16.60
CA LEU A 62 14.33 -3.05 17.27
C LEU A 62 15.20 -2.28 16.29
N ASP A 63 15.48 -2.89 15.14
CA ASP A 63 16.22 -2.26 14.03
C ASP A 63 15.33 -1.31 13.22
N LYS A 64 14.03 -1.26 13.57
CA LYS A 64 12.98 -0.51 12.90
C LYS A 64 12.94 -0.82 11.40
N PHE A 65 13.26 -2.06 11.06
CA PHE A 65 13.31 -2.63 9.74
C PHE A 65 11.99 -3.27 9.36
N LEU A 66 11.64 -3.27 8.07
CA LEU A 66 10.49 -4.01 7.57
C LEU A 66 10.88 -5.48 7.42
N GLY A 67 10.15 -6.37 8.09
CA GLY A 67 10.25 -7.80 7.89
C GLY A 67 9.78 -8.26 6.51
N ASN A 68 10.18 -9.47 6.12
CA ASN A 68 9.88 -10.03 4.79
C ASN A 68 8.38 -10.11 4.48
N GLU A 69 7.55 -10.40 5.47
CA GLU A 69 6.10 -10.50 5.30
C GLU A 69 5.48 -9.13 4.94
N VAL A 70 5.90 -8.08 5.65
CA VAL A 70 5.46 -6.71 5.38
C VAL A 70 5.98 -6.21 4.04
N VAL A 71 7.22 -6.53 3.67
CA VAL A 71 7.77 -6.21 2.34
C VAL A 71 6.96 -6.88 1.23
N ASN A 72 6.67 -8.19 1.34
CA ASN A 72 5.85 -8.93 0.38
C ASN A 72 4.42 -8.39 0.28
N PHE A 73 3.85 -7.96 1.41
CA PHE A 73 2.54 -7.31 1.44
C PHE A 73 2.55 -6.01 0.63
N PHE A 74 3.53 -5.13 0.84
CA PHE A 74 3.62 -3.89 0.09
C PHE A 74 3.87 -4.11 -1.41
N ILE A 75 4.74 -5.05 -1.78
CA ILE A 75 4.97 -5.43 -3.19
C ILE A 75 3.64 -5.82 -3.86
N SER A 76 2.81 -6.57 -3.15
CA SER A 76 1.56 -7.12 -3.68
C SER A 76 0.43 -6.09 -3.78
N VAL A 77 0.37 -5.13 -2.86
CA VAL A 77 -0.78 -4.20 -2.73
C VAL A 77 -0.57 -2.86 -3.43
N LEU A 78 0.65 -2.32 -3.42
CA LEU A 78 0.93 -0.97 -3.93
C LEU A 78 0.52 -0.75 -5.40
N PRO A 79 0.75 -1.70 -6.34
CA PRO A 79 0.35 -1.49 -7.74
C PRO A 79 -1.15 -1.27 -7.90
N SER A 80 -1.97 -2.08 -7.23
CA SER A 80 -3.43 -1.99 -7.30
C SER A 80 -3.91 -0.68 -6.70
N ILE A 81 -3.42 -0.29 -5.53
CA ILE A 81 -3.82 0.95 -4.85
C ILE A 81 -3.38 2.19 -5.62
N GLY A 82 -2.14 2.21 -6.11
CA GLY A 82 -1.64 3.29 -6.95
C GLY A 82 -2.51 3.54 -8.17
N SER A 83 -2.90 2.46 -8.85
CA SER A 83 -3.71 2.55 -10.08
C SER A 83 -5.11 3.12 -9.88
N VAL A 84 -5.71 2.95 -8.70
CA VAL A 84 -7.04 3.49 -8.41
C VAL A 84 -6.92 4.91 -7.84
N SER A 85 -5.85 5.20 -7.10
CA SER A 85 -5.66 6.48 -6.42
C SER A 85 -5.53 7.67 -7.37
N VAL A 86 -5.08 7.46 -8.63
CA VAL A 86 -5.03 8.51 -9.66
C VAL A 86 -6.37 9.18 -9.93
N THR A 87 -7.48 8.51 -9.61
CA THR A 87 -8.84 9.04 -9.80
C THR A 87 -9.26 10.05 -8.72
N PHE A 88 -8.53 10.13 -7.61
CA PHE A 88 -8.84 11.01 -6.47
C PHE A 88 -7.58 11.72 -5.97
N CYS A 89 -7.41 13.02 -6.27
CA CYS A 89 -6.16 13.75 -6.00
C CYS A 89 -5.71 13.71 -4.52
N ASP A 90 -6.64 13.81 -3.57
CA ASP A 90 -6.32 13.78 -2.15
C ASP A 90 -5.85 12.39 -1.68
N VAL A 91 -6.39 11.34 -2.30
CA VAL A 91 -5.97 9.95 -2.07
C VAL A 91 -4.58 9.72 -2.69
N ALA A 92 -4.35 10.23 -3.90
CA ALA A 92 -3.06 10.16 -4.56
C ALA A 92 -1.94 10.81 -3.72
N GLU A 93 -2.21 11.97 -3.12
CA GLU A 93 -1.27 12.63 -2.20
C GLU A 93 -0.92 11.72 -1.01
N GLU A 94 -1.92 11.10 -0.38
CA GLU A 94 -1.69 10.19 0.74
C GLU A 94 -0.87 8.95 0.34
N VAL A 95 -1.05 8.44 -0.88
CA VAL A 95 -0.23 7.35 -1.42
C VAL A 95 1.20 7.84 -1.65
N VAL A 96 1.40 9.02 -2.23
CA VAL A 96 2.73 9.60 -2.42
C VAL A 96 3.48 9.72 -1.09
N GLN A 97 2.82 10.20 -0.03
CA GLN A 97 3.41 10.28 1.30
C GLN A 97 3.86 8.91 1.82
N LEU A 98 3.03 7.86 1.62
CA LEU A 98 3.41 6.49 1.97
C LEU A 98 4.61 5.99 1.16
N LEU A 99 4.63 6.23 -0.16
CA LEU A 99 5.74 5.85 -1.04
C LEU A 99 7.05 6.53 -0.63
N LEU A 100 7.01 7.80 -0.22
CA LEU A 100 8.18 8.52 0.29
C LEU A 100 8.69 7.92 1.60
N LYS A 101 7.80 7.56 2.54
CA LYS A 101 8.18 6.85 3.77
C LYS A 101 8.86 5.52 3.46
N LEU A 102 8.26 4.72 2.57
CA LEU A 102 8.82 3.43 2.15
C LEU A 102 10.17 3.61 1.46
N ARG A 103 10.34 4.60 0.59
CA ARG A 103 11.61 4.88 -0.07
C ARG A 103 12.72 5.21 0.92
N MET A 104 12.45 6.11 1.88
CA MET A 104 13.42 6.41 2.95
C MET A 104 13.80 5.15 3.71
N GLN A 105 12.81 4.34 4.08
CA GLN A 105 13.02 3.09 4.78
C GLN A 105 13.89 2.09 4.00
N LEU A 106 13.62 1.92 2.71
CA LEU A 106 14.41 1.09 1.81
C LEU A 106 15.86 1.56 1.75
N SER A 107 16.11 2.86 1.61
CA SER A 107 17.48 3.41 1.60
C SER A 107 18.24 3.10 2.89
N HIS A 108 17.57 3.18 4.05
CA HIS A 108 18.17 2.80 5.32
C HIS A 108 18.46 1.30 5.39
N GLN A 109 17.52 0.43 5.01
CA GLN A 109 17.68 -1.03 5.07
C GLN A 109 18.71 -1.58 4.07
N THR A 110 18.76 -1.02 2.85
CA THR A 110 19.72 -1.45 1.82
C THR A 110 21.16 -1.06 2.17
N SER A 111 21.34 0.00 2.96
CA SER A 111 22.67 0.38 3.47
C SER A 111 23.21 -0.56 4.54
N ASP A 112 22.36 -1.43 5.11
CA ASP A 112 22.79 -2.46 6.04
C ASP A 112 23.30 -3.69 5.27
N THR A 113 24.61 -3.92 5.39
CA THR A 113 25.32 -5.00 4.71
C THR A 113 25.32 -6.31 5.49
N LEU A 114 24.87 -6.32 6.75
CA LEU A 114 24.94 -7.47 7.65
C LEU A 114 23.77 -8.45 7.43
N SER A 115 22.61 -7.97 6.97
CA SER A 115 21.44 -8.80 6.70
C SER A 115 20.66 -8.30 5.47
N PRO A 116 21.18 -8.51 4.25
CA PRO A 116 20.53 -8.04 3.04
C PRO A 116 19.19 -8.77 2.84
N ASN A 117 18.10 -8.02 2.85
CA ASN A 117 16.78 -8.57 2.53
C ASN A 117 16.62 -8.63 1.00
N PRO A 118 16.47 -9.83 0.40
CA PRO A 118 16.46 -10.00 -1.06
C PRO A 118 15.20 -9.41 -1.73
N LEU A 119 14.17 -9.05 -0.96
CA LEU A 119 12.92 -8.50 -1.46
C LEU A 119 12.97 -6.97 -1.62
N LEU A 120 13.95 -6.29 -1.00
CA LEU A 120 14.04 -4.83 -1.04
C LEU A 120 14.17 -4.26 -2.46
N PRO A 121 14.99 -4.82 -3.38
CA PRO A 121 15.08 -4.31 -4.75
C PRO A 121 13.74 -4.39 -5.50
N ASN A 122 12.96 -5.45 -5.25
CA ASN A 122 11.64 -5.59 -5.86
C ASN A 122 10.65 -4.56 -5.30
N LEU A 123 10.64 -4.36 -3.98
CA LEU A 123 9.81 -3.31 -3.36
C LEU A 123 10.22 -1.92 -3.85
N GLU A 124 11.52 -1.65 -4.03
CA GLU A 124 12.00 -0.39 -4.59
C GLU A 124 11.48 -0.16 -6.01
N ALA A 125 11.56 -1.17 -6.88
CA ALA A 125 11.02 -1.10 -8.23
C ALA A 125 9.51 -0.83 -8.24
N VAL A 126 8.75 -1.50 -7.36
CA VAL A 126 7.31 -1.27 -7.20
C VAL A 126 7.03 0.17 -6.75
N VAL A 127 7.74 0.67 -5.74
CA VAL A 127 7.58 2.06 -5.24
C VAL A 127 7.85 3.07 -6.36
N GLN A 128 8.93 2.89 -7.12
CA GLN A 128 9.27 3.77 -8.24
C GLN A 128 8.22 3.74 -9.36
N ASN A 129 7.74 2.54 -9.72
CA ASN A 129 6.73 2.36 -10.77
C ASN A 129 5.40 3.02 -10.38
N VAL A 130 4.94 2.81 -9.14
CA VAL A 130 3.69 3.43 -8.65
C VAL A 130 3.84 4.94 -8.56
N PHE A 131 4.97 5.45 -8.06
CA PHE A 131 5.22 6.89 -8.04
C PHE A 131 5.20 7.50 -9.45
N ALA A 132 5.88 6.87 -10.41
CA ALA A 132 5.89 7.31 -11.79
C ALA A 132 4.49 7.27 -12.43
N GLN A 133 3.69 6.25 -12.11
CA GLN A 133 2.30 6.18 -12.55
C GLN A 133 1.48 7.35 -12.02
N LEU A 134 1.55 7.62 -10.70
CA LEU A 134 0.81 8.73 -10.09
C LEU A 134 1.21 10.07 -10.74
N VAL A 135 2.50 10.34 -10.88
CA VAL A 135 2.98 11.58 -11.51
C VAL A 135 2.50 11.75 -12.95
N ARG A 136 2.45 10.67 -13.74
CA ARG A 136 2.02 10.73 -15.16
C ARG A 136 0.51 10.83 -15.35
N GLN A 137 -0.27 10.35 -14.38
CA GLN A 137 -1.73 10.21 -14.48
C GLN A 137 -2.51 11.19 -13.60
N THR A 138 -1.81 12.02 -12.81
CA THR A 138 -2.45 13.13 -12.09
C THR A 138 -2.72 14.26 -13.11
N PRO A 139 -3.97 14.68 -13.31
CA PRO A 139 -4.34 15.73 -14.26
C PRO A 139 -3.89 17.12 -13.84
#